data_AF-A0A6A4GJ71-F1
#
_entry.id   AF-A0A6A4GJ71-F1
#
_cell.length_a   1.000
_cell.length_b   1.000
_cell.length_c   1.000
_cell.angle_alpha   90.00
_cell.angle_beta   90.00
_cell.angle_gamma   90.00
#
_symmetry.space_group_name_H-M   'P 1'
#
loop_
_entity.id
_entity.type
_entity.pdbx_description
1 polymer ?
#
loop_
_entity_poly.entity_id
_entity_poly.type
_entity_poly.pdbx_seq_one_letter_code
_entity_poly.pdbx_strand_id
1 'polypeptide(L)'
;MEVAKPFFRLTADQFSLDFLENFDLRKDVSPYAEKNMPNWMYALRAVTGCLQSVKKDAETEIGQLIMTCQAMNLRSVQCSRLQFILGIYAWSTGTSKQTVQVCSTAGLSISHPTIMKTLDIVAEQAVDFTSSLSYDPHNNTCDNIDMSGSEHVEQCHEADHEDMHIEPILKNLRKVIPLQISNVQPTQIQLESYCHQTIINIIRALPWQYVFSPLRVTTIEEKSTQGNLENKDDFYIWQMGRDPMDPKLSKYAVPSFQDQLTNARVRGCVVARQGDLNNWLHHIIFQLGLAIFHLLMNLIWGLQIHYYGNSSEPGSLAYFFLILDKKQLAGEKPDYHALSMALMQILNGILLAGWRKECGFPSLEEFAASNPSSDALESIAARIYSKYCTSMPPTHKKSPIPARSKKSSMAAPETSPTIANTSSTAALKPKAKSKTKSTPETEIEPDPCHQNIRLLAQDLLVQ
;
A
#
# COMPACT_ATOMS: atom_id res chain seq x y z
N MET A 1 -23.97 -30.13 20.68
CA MET A 1 -22.75 -30.37 19.86
C MET A 1 -23.05 -31.15 18.58
N GLU A 2 -23.61 -32.38 18.61
CA GLU A 2 -23.91 -33.13 17.37
C GLU A 2 -24.81 -32.37 16.38
N VAL A 3 -25.90 -31.76 16.89
CA VAL A 3 -26.80 -30.87 16.13
C VAL A 3 -26.05 -29.70 15.48
N ALA A 4 -24.94 -29.27 16.07
CA ALA A 4 -24.18 -28.12 15.59
C ALA A 4 -23.22 -28.46 14.45
N LYS A 5 -22.87 -29.74 14.24
CA LYS A 5 -21.84 -30.18 13.28
C LYS A 5 -22.03 -29.58 11.87
N PRO A 6 -23.23 -29.60 11.25
CA PRO A 6 -23.41 -29.09 9.89
C PRO A 6 -22.93 -27.65 9.70
N PHE A 7 -23.03 -26.81 10.72
CA PHE A 7 -22.61 -25.40 10.65
C PHE A 7 -21.09 -25.21 10.70
N PHE A 8 -20.38 -26.08 11.41
CA PHE A 8 -18.92 -26.01 11.50
C PHE A 8 -18.23 -26.74 10.34
N ARG A 9 -19.00 -27.42 9.49
CA ARG A 9 -18.47 -28.11 8.33
C ARG A 9 -18.08 -27.10 7.25
N LEU A 10 -16.87 -27.28 6.74
CA LEU A 10 -16.38 -26.60 5.56
C LEU A 10 -15.43 -27.55 4.85
N THR A 11 -15.67 -27.76 3.56
CA THR A 11 -14.78 -28.53 2.68
C THR A 11 -14.02 -27.57 1.76
N ALA A 12 -12.97 -28.06 1.09
CA ALA A 12 -12.13 -27.20 0.25
C ALA A 12 -12.90 -26.62 -0.95
N ASP A 13 -13.85 -27.38 -1.49
CA ASP A 13 -14.78 -26.98 -2.56
C ASP A 13 -15.83 -25.95 -2.12
N GLN A 14 -16.06 -25.80 -0.82
CA GLN A 14 -16.95 -24.78 -0.26
C GLN A 14 -16.20 -23.51 0.16
N PHE A 15 -14.87 -23.53 0.13
CA PHE A 15 -14.06 -22.37 0.46
C PHE A 15 -14.05 -21.41 -0.74
N SER A 16 -14.39 -20.15 -0.50
CA SER A 16 -14.46 -19.12 -1.55
C SER A 16 -13.76 -17.83 -1.16
N LEU A 17 -13.50 -16.96 -2.14
CA LEU A 17 -13.00 -15.60 -1.90
C LEU A 17 -13.95 -14.82 -0.98
N ASP A 18 -15.25 -14.86 -1.26
CA ASP A 18 -16.29 -14.24 -0.42
C ASP A 18 -16.24 -14.75 1.03
N PHE A 19 -16.04 -16.05 1.23
CA PHE A 19 -15.90 -16.60 2.57
C PHE A 19 -14.64 -16.07 3.28
N LEU A 20 -13.51 -15.96 2.57
CA LEU A 20 -12.26 -15.45 3.14
C LEU A 20 -12.38 -13.98 3.56
N GLU A 21 -13.06 -13.15 2.76
CA GLU A 21 -13.22 -11.72 3.01
C GLU A 21 -14.24 -11.41 4.11
N ASN A 22 -15.32 -12.20 4.17
CA ASN A 22 -16.48 -11.88 5.02
C ASN A 22 -16.58 -12.72 6.30
N PHE A 23 -15.69 -13.69 6.52
CA PHE A 23 -15.73 -14.54 7.71
C PHE A 23 -15.41 -13.75 8.99
N ASP A 24 -16.34 -13.76 9.92
CA ASP A 24 -16.18 -13.15 11.24
C ASP A 24 -16.67 -14.12 12.33
N LEU A 25 -15.80 -14.42 13.30
CA LEU A 25 -16.12 -15.37 14.37
C LEU A 25 -17.35 -14.94 15.19
N ARG A 26 -17.49 -13.65 15.48
CA ARG A 26 -18.61 -13.15 16.30
C ARG A 26 -19.91 -13.18 15.52
N LYS A 27 -19.88 -12.79 14.25
CA LYS A 27 -21.06 -12.78 13.38
C LYS A 27 -21.50 -14.19 13.00
N ASP A 28 -20.55 -15.03 12.62
CA ASP A 28 -20.85 -16.34 12.03
C ASP A 28 -20.94 -17.42 13.11
N VAL A 29 -19.98 -17.49 14.04
CA VAL A 29 -19.91 -18.62 14.99
C VAL A 29 -20.71 -18.37 16.26
N SER A 30 -20.66 -17.17 16.84
CA SER A 30 -21.23 -16.88 18.16
C SER A 30 -22.74 -17.20 18.25
N PRO A 31 -23.62 -16.68 17.38
CA PRO A 31 -25.06 -16.90 17.50
C PRO A 31 -25.42 -18.39 17.39
N TYR A 32 -24.69 -19.13 16.56
CA TYR A 32 -24.94 -20.54 16.35
C TYR A 32 -24.44 -21.42 17.51
N ALA A 33 -23.28 -21.07 18.08
CA ALA A 33 -22.73 -21.74 19.25
C ALA A 33 -23.62 -21.54 20.49
N GLU A 34 -24.10 -20.32 20.74
CA GLU A 34 -25.03 -20.03 21.83
C GLU A 34 -26.33 -20.82 21.71
N LYS A 35 -26.91 -20.86 20.50
CA LYS A 35 -28.17 -21.55 20.24
C LYS A 35 -28.07 -23.07 20.38
N ASN A 36 -27.01 -23.69 19.85
CA ASN A 36 -26.93 -25.14 19.70
C ASN A 36 -26.00 -25.83 20.72
N MET A 37 -25.23 -25.04 21.48
CA MET A 37 -24.27 -25.52 22.48
C MET A 37 -24.29 -24.67 23.78
N PRO A 38 -25.46 -24.33 24.34
CA PRO A 38 -25.57 -23.39 25.46
C PRO A 38 -24.78 -23.85 26.69
N ASN A 39 -24.82 -25.15 27.03
CA ASN A 39 -24.07 -25.68 28.18
C ASN A 39 -22.55 -25.63 27.98
N TRP A 40 -22.08 -25.80 26.74
CA TRP A 40 -20.65 -25.69 26.41
C TRP A 40 -20.19 -24.24 26.52
N MET A 41 -20.95 -23.31 25.95
CA MET A 41 -20.66 -21.87 26.06
C MET A 41 -20.71 -21.40 27.52
N TYR A 42 -21.68 -21.89 28.30
CA TYR A 42 -21.74 -21.65 29.74
C TYR A 42 -20.48 -22.15 30.46
N ALA A 43 -20.05 -23.38 30.19
CA ALA A 43 -18.84 -23.93 30.79
C ALA A 43 -17.58 -23.14 30.41
N LEU A 44 -17.43 -22.77 29.13
CA LEU A 44 -16.31 -21.93 28.69
C LEU A 44 -16.31 -20.56 29.37
N ARG A 45 -17.48 -19.92 29.50
CA ARG A 45 -17.62 -18.66 30.24
C ARG A 45 -17.27 -18.82 31.71
N ALA A 46 -17.70 -19.90 32.36
CA ALA A 46 -17.37 -20.17 33.76
C ALA A 46 -15.86 -20.40 33.97
N VAL A 47 -15.18 -21.06 33.03
CA VAL A 47 -13.73 -21.33 33.11
C VAL A 47 -12.89 -20.11 32.77
N THR A 48 -13.33 -19.28 31.82
CA THR A 48 -12.60 -18.08 31.39
C THR A 48 -12.94 -16.85 32.22
N GLY A 49 -14.08 -16.84 32.91
CA GLY A 49 -14.52 -15.78 33.81
C GLY A 49 -13.81 -15.85 35.16
N CYS A 50 -12.60 -15.30 35.25
CA CYS A 50 -12.01 -14.94 36.54
C CYS A 50 -12.63 -13.63 37.04
N LEU A 51 -13.09 -13.59 38.29
CA LEU A 51 -13.97 -12.58 38.93
C LEU A 51 -13.54 -11.09 38.87
N GLN A 52 -12.44 -10.71 38.20
CA GLN A 52 -11.82 -9.38 38.38
C GLN A 52 -11.52 -8.57 37.09
N SER A 53 -11.80 -9.04 35.87
CA SER A 53 -11.44 -8.29 34.65
C SER A 53 -12.63 -7.90 33.76
N VAL A 54 -13.43 -6.93 34.20
CA VAL A 54 -14.57 -6.35 33.44
C VAL A 54 -14.11 -5.65 32.13
N LYS A 55 -12.81 -5.38 31.95
CA LYS A 55 -12.29 -4.67 30.77
C LYS A 55 -11.82 -5.56 29.60
N LYS A 56 -11.99 -6.89 29.65
CA LYS A 56 -11.47 -7.83 28.62
C LYS A 56 -12.52 -8.75 27.96
N ASP A 57 -13.80 -8.41 28.06
CA ASP A 57 -14.88 -9.30 27.62
C ASP A 57 -14.80 -9.65 26.12
N ALA A 58 -14.41 -8.68 25.29
CA ALA A 58 -14.31 -8.83 23.84
C ALA A 58 -13.19 -9.79 23.38
N GLU A 59 -12.02 -9.77 24.02
CA GLU A 59 -10.91 -10.70 23.75
C GLU A 59 -11.26 -12.11 24.22
N THR A 60 -11.94 -12.20 25.36
CA THR A 60 -12.32 -13.46 25.98
C THR A 60 -13.34 -14.23 25.13
N GLU A 61 -14.31 -13.53 24.54
CA GLU A 61 -15.29 -14.14 23.63
C GLU A 61 -14.61 -14.80 22.42
N ILE A 62 -13.69 -14.11 21.75
CA ILE A 62 -13.00 -14.66 20.57
C ILE A 62 -12.25 -15.95 20.96
N GLY A 63 -11.56 -15.95 22.12
CA GLY A 63 -10.90 -17.15 22.63
C GLY A 63 -11.88 -18.31 22.87
N GLN A 64 -13.07 -18.04 23.43
CA GLN A 64 -14.12 -19.05 23.62
C GLN A 64 -14.63 -19.62 22.28
N LEU A 65 -14.80 -18.78 21.27
CA LEU A 65 -15.25 -19.20 19.93
C LEU A 65 -14.18 -20.04 19.23
N ILE A 66 -12.90 -19.68 19.35
CA ILE A 66 -11.78 -20.49 18.85
C ILE A 66 -11.78 -21.87 19.52
N MET A 67 -11.85 -21.93 20.84
CA MET A 67 -11.92 -23.20 21.59
C MET A 67 -13.13 -24.05 21.18
N THR A 68 -14.26 -23.41 20.90
CA THR A 68 -15.47 -24.08 20.41
C THR A 68 -15.25 -24.70 19.04
N CYS A 69 -14.68 -23.96 18.09
CA CYS A 69 -14.31 -24.46 16.76
C CYS A 69 -13.31 -25.63 16.85
N GLN A 70 -12.30 -25.53 17.73
CA GLN A 70 -11.35 -26.62 17.95
C GLN A 70 -12.02 -27.87 18.52
N ALA A 71 -12.87 -27.72 19.55
CA ALA A 71 -13.60 -28.84 20.13
C ALA A 71 -14.51 -29.54 19.10
N MET A 72 -15.16 -28.75 18.23
CA MET A 72 -15.96 -29.28 17.12
C MET A 72 -15.10 -30.03 16.10
N ASN A 73 -13.92 -29.51 15.76
CA ASN A 73 -12.97 -30.17 14.85
C ASN A 73 -12.44 -31.49 15.41
N LEU A 74 -12.08 -31.53 16.70
CA LEU A 74 -11.60 -32.76 17.37
C LEU A 74 -12.69 -33.84 17.44
N ARG A 75 -13.98 -33.45 17.53
CA ARG A 75 -15.10 -34.40 17.47
C ARG A 75 -15.38 -34.91 16.05
N SER A 76 -14.97 -34.16 15.03
CA SER A 76 -15.19 -34.49 13.64
C SER A 76 -14.30 -33.61 12.78
N VAL A 77 -13.29 -34.19 12.13
CA VAL A 77 -12.34 -33.44 11.27
C VAL A 77 -13.02 -32.63 10.16
N GLN A 78 -14.23 -33.03 9.75
CA GLN A 78 -15.06 -32.28 8.81
C GLN A 78 -15.53 -30.92 9.35
N CYS A 79 -15.55 -30.72 10.66
CA CYS A 79 -15.89 -29.46 11.31
C CYS A 79 -14.66 -28.54 11.33
N SER A 80 -14.23 -28.11 10.15
CA SER A 80 -12.94 -27.43 9.91
C SER A 80 -13.06 -25.96 9.52
N ARG A 81 -14.23 -25.33 9.65
CA ARG A 81 -14.48 -23.97 9.17
C ARG A 81 -13.43 -22.94 9.60
N LEU A 82 -13.11 -22.87 10.89
CA LEU A 82 -12.04 -22.00 11.40
C LEU A 82 -10.65 -22.49 10.99
N GLN A 83 -10.43 -23.80 10.98
CA GLN A 83 -9.16 -24.42 10.64
C GLN A 83 -8.73 -24.12 9.20
N PHE A 84 -9.68 -23.95 8.27
CA PHE A 84 -9.40 -23.45 6.92
C PHE A 84 -8.81 -22.05 6.95
N ILE A 85 -9.49 -21.09 7.62
CA ILE A 85 -9.01 -19.70 7.74
C ILE A 85 -7.63 -19.63 8.38
N LEU A 86 -7.45 -20.29 9.53
CA LEU A 86 -6.16 -20.31 10.22
C LEU A 86 -5.05 -21.00 9.41
N GLY A 87 -5.40 -22.05 8.66
CA GLY A 87 -4.45 -22.76 7.80
C GLY A 87 -3.98 -21.92 6.62
N ILE A 88 -4.90 -21.27 5.90
CA ILE A 88 -4.58 -20.34 4.81
C ILE A 88 -3.78 -19.15 5.33
N TYR A 89 -4.20 -18.54 6.45
CA TYR A 89 -3.49 -17.43 7.08
C TYR A 89 -2.06 -17.83 7.48
N ALA A 90 -1.88 -18.96 8.16
CA ALA A 90 -0.55 -19.43 8.54
C ALA A 90 0.34 -19.64 7.31
N TRP A 91 -0.19 -20.24 6.25
CA TRP A 91 0.55 -20.44 5.00
C TRP A 91 0.93 -19.11 4.35
N SER A 92 0.00 -18.15 4.24
CA SER A 92 0.28 -16.85 3.61
C SER A 92 1.28 -16.00 4.38
N THR A 93 1.39 -16.17 5.70
CA THR A 93 2.42 -15.51 6.52
C THR A 93 3.76 -16.25 6.52
N GLY A 94 3.98 -17.20 5.62
CA GLY A 94 5.25 -17.92 5.46
C GLY A 94 5.51 -18.97 6.55
N THR A 95 4.47 -19.47 7.23
CA THR A 95 4.64 -20.52 8.24
C THR A 95 5.19 -21.80 7.60
N SER A 96 6.19 -22.40 8.23
CA SER A 96 6.82 -23.62 7.70
C SER A 96 5.82 -24.79 7.59
N LYS A 97 6.05 -25.68 6.61
CA LYS A 97 5.25 -26.89 6.44
C LYS A 97 5.19 -27.76 7.71
N GLN A 98 6.30 -27.88 8.45
CA GLN A 98 6.32 -28.63 9.72
C GLN A 98 5.42 -27.98 10.77
N THR A 99 5.48 -26.65 10.90
CA THR A 99 4.62 -25.91 11.85
C THR A 99 3.15 -26.09 11.50
N VAL A 100 2.77 -25.98 10.22
CA VAL A 100 1.39 -26.23 9.76
C VAL A 100 0.93 -27.66 10.10
N GLN A 101 1.80 -28.67 9.97
CA GLN A 101 1.48 -30.05 10.34
C GLN A 101 1.24 -30.21 11.86
N VAL A 102 2.05 -29.54 12.69
CA VAL A 102 1.84 -29.51 14.15
C VAL A 102 0.51 -28.85 14.48
N CYS A 103 0.22 -27.68 13.89
CA CYS A 103 -1.06 -26.99 14.06
C CYS A 103 -2.24 -27.85 13.61
N SER A 104 -2.10 -28.59 12.51
CA SER A 104 -3.16 -29.48 12.02
C SER A 104 -3.41 -30.65 12.97
N THR A 105 -2.35 -31.25 13.51
CA THR A 105 -2.45 -32.32 14.51
C THR A 105 -3.09 -31.82 15.80
N ALA A 106 -2.88 -30.55 16.16
CA ALA A 106 -3.51 -29.90 17.31
C ALA A 106 -4.95 -29.42 17.06
N GLY A 107 -5.52 -29.62 15.86
CA GLY A 107 -6.86 -29.13 15.50
C GLY A 107 -6.95 -27.61 15.35
N LEU A 108 -5.82 -26.92 15.19
CA LEU A 108 -5.73 -25.48 14.96
C LEU A 108 -5.80 -25.10 13.47
N SER A 109 -5.44 -26.03 12.58
CA SER A 109 -5.36 -25.81 11.13
C SER A 109 -5.84 -27.04 10.37
N ILE A 110 -6.19 -26.85 9.10
CA ILE A 110 -6.25 -27.96 8.14
C ILE A 110 -4.85 -28.45 7.78
N SER A 111 -4.77 -29.63 7.18
CA SER A 111 -3.48 -30.21 6.75
C SER A 111 -2.87 -29.42 5.59
N HIS A 112 -1.54 -29.45 5.46
CA HIS A 112 -0.85 -28.79 4.33
C HIS A 112 -1.36 -29.25 2.94
N PRO A 113 -1.59 -30.55 2.67
CA PRO A 113 -2.23 -30.96 1.41
C PRO A 113 -3.61 -30.33 1.17
N THR A 114 -4.42 -30.19 2.23
CA THR A 114 -5.73 -29.52 2.14
C THR A 114 -5.56 -28.03 1.83
N ILE A 115 -4.57 -27.35 2.44
CA ILE A 115 -4.24 -25.95 2.14
C ILE A 115 -3.93 -25.79 0.65
N MET A 116 -3.01 -26.59 0.10
CA MET A 116 -2.66 -26.51 -1.32
C MET A 116 -3.87 -26.71 -2.24
N LYS A 117 -4.68 -27.74 -1.97
CA LYS A 117 -5.92 -27.98 -2.74
C LYS A 117 -6.89 -26.78 -2.65
N THR A 118 -6.99 -26.16 -1.49
CA THR A 118 -7.86 -24.99 -1.29
C THR A 118 -7.34 -23.79 -2.06
N LEU A 119 -6.02 -23.57 -2.06
CA LEU A 119 -5.39 -22.52 -2.85
C LEU A 119 -5.62 -22.73 -4.35
N ASP A 120 -5.54 -23.97 -4.84
CA ASP A 120 -5.84 -24.27 -6.25
C ASP A 120 -7.29 -23.90 -6.60
N ILE A 121 -8.26 -24.25 -5.75
CA ILE A 121 -9.68 -23.92 -5.93
C ILE A 121 -9.91 -22.40 -5.90
N VAL A 122 -9.33 -21.70 -4.93
CA VAL A 122 -9.45 -20.24 -4.81
C VAL A 122 -8.79 -19.55 -6.01
N ALA A 123 -7.67 -20.06 -6.48
CA ALA A 123 -7.01 -19.55 -7.68
C ALA A 123 -7.87 -19.75 -8.93
N GLU A 124 -8.54 -20.90 -9.08
CA GLU A 124 -9.52 -21.12 -10.16
C GLU A 124 -10.69 -20.14 -10.08
N GLN A 125 -11.27 -19.94 -8.89
CA GLN A 125 -12.35 -18.96 -8.70
C GLN A 125 -11.89 -17.53 -9.02
N ALA A 126 -10.67 -17.15 -8.65
CA ALA A 126 -10.09 -15.85 -8.97
C ALA A 126 -9.92 -15.68 -10.49
N VAL A 127 -9.48 -16.74 -11.18
CA VAL A 127 -9.36 -16.76 -12.64
C VAL A 127 -10.74 -16.64 -13.31
N ASP A 128 -11.74 -17.40 -12.86
CA ASP A 128 -13.10 -17.33 -13.39
C ASP A 128 -13.71 -15.93 -13.19
N PHE A 129 -13.53 -15.34 -12.01
CA PHE A 129 -13.96 -13.98 -11.71
C PHE A 129 -13.25 -12.96 -12.60
N THR A 130 -11.92 -13.05 -12.74
CA THR A 130 -11.15 -12.16 -13.63
C THR A 130 -11.55 -12.35 -15.10
N SER A 131 -11.83 -13.58 -15.51
CA SER A 131 -12.38 -13.91 -16.84
C SER A 131 -13.81 -13.41 -17.02
N SER A 132 -14.58 -13.11 -15.97
CA SER A 132 -15.83 -12.40 -16.16
C SER A 132 -15.60 -10.91 -16.48
N LEU A 133 -14.57 -10.31 -15.86
CA LEU A 133 -14.25 -8.89 -15.94
C LEU A 133 -13.39 -8.50 -17.15
N SER A 134 -12.61 -9.42 -17.72
CA SER A 134 -11.62 -9.05 -18.73
C SER A 134 -12.21 -8.59 -20.08
N TYR A 135 -13.53 -8.70 -20.27
CA TYR A 135 -14.23 -8.13 -21.44
C TYR A 135 -14.59 -6.66 -21.26
N ASP A 136 -14.54 -6.18 -20.02
CA ASP A 136 -14.77 -4.79 -19.67
C ASP A 136 -13.43 -4.03 -19.66
N PRO A 137 -13.45 -2.69 -19.68
CA PRO A 137 -12.26 -1.88 -19.51
C PRO A 137 -11.52 -2.25 -18.23
N HIS A 138 -10.24 -2.61 -18.37
CA HIS A 138 -9.37 -2.98 -17.27
C HIS A 138 -7.94 -2.55 -17.58
N ASN A 139 -7.11 -2.51 -16.54
CA ASN A 139 -5.71 -2.19 -16.65
C ASN A 139 -4.86 -3.46 -16.56
N ASN A 140 -3.75 -3.47 -17.29
CA ASN A 140 -2.72 -4.50 -17.19
C ASN A 140 -1.52 -3.94 -16.43
N THR A 141 -1.19 -4.56 -15.30
CA THR A 141 0.04 -4.30 -14.55
C THR A 141 0.79 -5.61 -14.42
N CYS A 142 2.07 -5.59 -14.77
CA CYS A 142 3.00 -6.67 -14.46
C CYS A 142 4.09 -6.10 -13.55
N ASP A 143 4.68 -6.97 -12.74
CA ASP A 143 5.75 -6.65 -11.80
C ASP A 143 5.34 -5.70 -10.64
N ASN A 144 6.33 -5.15 -9.91
CA ASN A 144 6.35 -4.37 -8.67
C ASN A 144 5.45 -3.11 -8.57
N ILE A 145 4.33 -3.05 -9.28
CA ILE A 145 3.34 -1.96 -9.19
C ILE A 145 2.08 -2.50 -8.52
N ASP A 146 1.93 -2.17 -7.24
CA ASP A 146 0.65 -2.24 -6.55
C ASP A 146 -0.12 -0.93 -6.82
N MET A 147 -1.04 -0.94 -7.79
CA MET A 147 -1.97 0.19 -7.97
C MET A 147 -3.16 0.02 -7.04
N SER A 148 -3.34 0.96 -6.10
CA SER A 148 -4.59 1.08 -5.36
C SER A 148 -5.66 1.70 -6.26
N GLY A 149 -6.69 0.93 -6.61
CA GLY A 149 -7.88 1.43 -7.29
C GLY A 149 -8.89 1.98 -6.28
N SER A 150 -9.46 3.17 -6.53
CA SER A 150 -10.56 3.70 -5.71
C SER A 150 -11.90 3.11 -6.14
N GLU A 151 -12.68 2.54 -5.22
CA GLU A 151 -14.10 2.22 -5.47
C GLU A 151 -15.01 3.45 -5.42
N HIS A 152 -14.49 4.62 -5.02
CA HIS A 152 -15.26 5.87 -4.96
C HIS A 152 -15.11 6.68 -6.26
N VAL A 153 -16.28 7.14 -6.75
CA VAL A 153 -16.74 7.72 -8.03
C VAL A 153 -15.96 8.94 -8.57
N GLU A 154 -14.78 9.26 -8.04
CA GLU A 154 -14.13 10.55 -8.31
C GLU A 154 -13.08 10.49 -9.43
N GLN A 155 -13.40 9.73 -10.46
CA GLN A 155 -12.77 9.90 -11.76
C GLN A 155 -13.38 11.15 -12.41
N CYS A 156 -12.55 12.10 -12.84
CA CYS A 156 -12.97 13.17 -13.77
C CYS A 156 -13.87 12.56 -14.84
N HIS A 157 -15.15 12.99 -14.93
CA HIS A 157 -16.20 12.41 -15.81
C HIS A 157 -15.94 10.94 -16.14
N GLU A 158 -16.48 10.00 -15.34
CA GLU A 158 -16.44 8.55 -15.56
C GLU A 158 -16.12 8.25 -17.03
N ALA A 159 -14.86 7.86 -17.30
CA ALA A 159 -14.47 7.53 -18.65
C ALA A 159 -15.42 6.42 -19.08
N ASP A 160 -16.30 6.72 -20.03
CA ASP A 160 -17.32 5.77 -20.43
C ASP A 160 -16.57 4.59 -21.05
N HIS A 161 -17.17 3.40 -21.02
CA HIS A 161 -16.61 2.24 -21.71
C HIS A 161 -16.33 2.58 -23.19
N GLU A 162 -17.06 3.53 -23.77
CA GLU A 162 -16.85 4.05 -25.12
C GLU A 162 -15.56 4.87 -25.30
N ASP A 163 -15.08 5.55 -24.26
CA ASP A 163 -13.82 6.31 -24.29
C ASP A 163 -12.60 5.39 -24.40
N MET A 164 -12.76 4.14 -23.96
CA MET A 164 -11.74 3.09 -24.03
C MET A 164 -11.72 2.36 -25.38
N HIS A 165 -12.54 2.77 -26.36
CA HIS A 165 -12.44 2.22 -27.71
C HIS A 165 -11.10 2.56 -28.37
N ILE A 166 -10.40 1.53 -28.87
CA ILE A 166 -9.06 1.70 -29.43
C ILE A 166 -9.04 2.54 -30.72
N GLU A 167 -10.09 2.47 -31.53
CA GLU A 167 -10.13 3.15 -32.84
C GLU A 167 -10.10 4.70 -32.73
N PRO A 168 -10.96 5.35 -31.91
CA PRO A 168 -10.83 6.78 -31.63
C PRO A 168 -9.45 7.18 -31.10
N ILE A 169 -8.86 6.39 -30.20
CA ILE A 169 -7.54 6.67 -29.61
C ILE A 169 -6.47 6.67 -30.72
N LEU A 170 -6.44 5.65 -31.57
CA LEU A 170 -5.49 5.57 -32.69
C LEU A 170 -5.68 6.69 -33.70
N LYS A 171 -6.93 7.09 -33.98
CA LYS A 171 -7.24 8.23 -34.86
C LYS A 171 -6.74 9.55 -34.26
N ASN A 172 -6.86 9.72 -32.95
CA ASN A 172 -6.39 10.90 -32.25
C ASN A 172 -4.86 10.93 -32.16
N LEU A 173 -4.21 9.80 -31.89
CA LEU A 173 -2.75 9.69 -31.82
C LEU A 173 -2.06 10.20 -33.10
N ARG A 174 -2.66 9.94 -34.27
CA ARG A 174 -2.15 10.45 -35.56
C ARG A 174 -2.22 11.98 -35.71
N LYS A 175 -3.03 12.65 -34.88
CA LYS A 175 -3.23 14.10 -34.87
C LYS A 175 -2.50 14.81 -33.74
N VAL A 176 -1.95 14.07 -32.77
CA VAL A 176 -1.33 14.64 -31.58
C VAL A 176 -0.06 15.41 -31.96
N ILE A 177 0.02 16.64 -31.48
CA ILE A 177 1.23 17.48 -31.55
C ILE A 177 2.18 16.99 -30.44
N PRO A 178 3.51 16.93 -30.69
CA PRO A 178 4.48 16.54 -29.66
C PRO A 178 4.28 17.31 -28.36
N LEU A 179 4.24 16.58 -27.23
CA LEU A 179 4.04 17.15 -25.90
C LEU A 179 5.17 18.13 -25.57
N GLN A 180 4.84 19.38 -25.28
CA GLN A 180 5.79 20.35 -24.75
C GLN A 180 5.72 20.37 -23.22
N ILE A 181 6.80 20.79 -22.56
CA ILE A 181 6.84 20.91 -21.08
C ILE A 181 5.73 21.83 -20.56
N SER A 182 5.38 22.89 -21.30
CA SER A 182 4.25 23.76 -20.98
C SER A 182 2.90 23.03 -20.99
N ASN A 183 2.77 21.94 -21.74
CA ASN A 183 1.57 21.10 -21.74
C ASN A 183 1.49 20.15 -20.54
N VAL A 184 2.56 20.05 -19.74
CA VAL A 184 2.63 19.20 -18.52
C VAL A 184 2.20 19.99 -17.28
N GLN A 185 2.01 21.31 -17.38
CA GLN A 185 1.46 22.06 -16.27
C GLN A 185 0.00 21.63 -16.02
N PRO A 186 -0.36 21.29 -14.77
CA PRO A 186 -1.73 20.94 -14.47
C PRO A 186 -2.63 22.14 -14.74
N THR A 187 -3.74 21.90 -15.41
CA THR A 187 -4.86 22.85 -15.49
C THR A 187 -5.41 23.11 -14.10
N GLN A 188 -6.16 24.21 -13.93
CA GLN A 188 -6.82 24.52 -12.66
C GLN A 188 -7.71 23.36 -12.18
N ILE A 189 -8.44 22.71 -13.09
CA ILE A 189 -9.29 21.55 -12.78
C ILE A 189 -8.45 20.36 -12.32
N GLN A 190 -7.32 20.09 -12.97
CA GLN A 190 -6.39 19.03 -12.54
C GLN A 190 -5.78 19.34 -11.17
N LEU A 191 -5.50 20.61 -10.87
CA LEU A 191 -5.00 21.01 -9.57
C LEU A 191 -6.05 20.88 -8.46
N GLU A 192 -7.31 21.26 -8.74
CA GLU A 192 -8.43 21.06 -7.83
C GLU A 192 -8.68 19.57 -7.56
N SER A 193 -8.69 18.75 -8.61
CA SER A 193 -8.78 17.29 -8.51
C SER A 193 -7.62 16.71 -7.70
N TYR A 194 -6.39 17.21 -7.89
CA TYR A 194 -5.23 16.82 -7.09
C TYR A 194 -5.40 17.16 -5.60
N CYS A 195 -5.82 18.39 -5.28
CA CYS A 195 -6.07 18.81 -3.89
C CYS A 195 -7.16 17.95 -3.25
N HIS A 196 -8.22 17.66 -3.99
CA HIS A 196 -9.32 16.79 -3.55
C HIS A 196 -8.83 15.35 -3.29
N GLN A 197 -8.09 14.76 -4.23
CA GLN A 197 -7.50 13.44 -4.06
C GLN A 197 -6.52 13.37 -2.88
N THR A 198 -5.82 14.46 -2.59
CA THR A 198 -4.97 14.58 -1.40
C THR A 198 -5.81 14.55 -0.11
N ILE A 199 -6.94 15.25 -0.08
CA ILE A 199 -7.90 15.21 1.04
C ILE A 199 -8.42 13.78 1.24
N ILE A 200 -8.77 13.08 0.16
CA ILE A 200 -9.16 11.68 0.22
C ILE A 200 -8.01 10.82 0.75
N ASN A 201 -6.77 11.01 0.29
CA ASN A 201 -5.62 10.25 0.78
C ASN A 201 -5.40 10.46 2.30
N ILE A 202 -5.69 11.65 2.82
CA ILE A 202 -5.69 11.93 4.26
C ILE A 202 -6.80 11.16 4.99
N ILE A 203 -7.98 11.02 4.37
CA ILE A 203 -9.09 10.19 4.89
C ILE A 203 -8.73 8.69 4.79
N ARG A 204 -8.06 8.26 3.71
CA ARG A 204 -7.62 6.87 3.44
C ARG A 204 -6.51 6.38 4.36
N ALA A 205 -5.93 7.22 5.22
CA ALA A 205 -5.12 6.74 6.34
C ALA A 205 -5.93 5.80 7.28
N LEU A 206 -7.26 5.80 7.15
CA LEU A 206 -8.18 4.83 7.73
C LEU A 206 -8.28 3.59 6.81
N PRO A 207 -8.19 2.36 7.32
CA PRO A 207 -7.99 1.15 6.49
C PRO A 207 -9.13 0.90 5.50
N TRP A 208 -8.78 0.53 4.26
CA TRP A 208 -9.69 0.12 3.18
C TRP A 208 -9.31 -1.25 2.61
N GLN A 209 -10.29 -1.95 2.06
CA GLN A 209 -10.13 -3.20 1.31
C GLN A 209 -10.13 -2.90 -0.19
N TYR A 210 -9.27 -3.62 -0.92
CA TYR A 210 -9.23 -3.64 -2.38
C TYR A 210 -9.59 -5.04 -2.84
N VAL A 211 -10.34 -5.15 -3.94
CA VAL A 211 -10.51 -6.43 -4.63
C VAL A 211 -9.31 -6.65 -5.55
N PHE A 212 -8.32 -7.39 -5.06
CA PHE A 212 -7.20 -7.86 -5.85
C PHE A 212 -7.49 -9.29 -6.32
N SER A 213 -7.52 -9.52 -7.63
CA SER A 213 -7.72 -10.84 -8.22
C SER A 213 -6.39 -11.39 -8.74
N PRO A 214 -5.64 -12.18 -7.95
CA PRO A 214 -4.36 -12.71 -8.38
C PRO A 214 -4.56 -13.71 -9.52
N LEU A 215 -3.78 -13.54 -10.60
CA LEU A 215 -3.61 -14.56 -11.63
C LEU A 215 -2.51 -15.56 -11.21
N ARG A 216 -2.44 -16.69 -11.91
CA ARG A 216 -1.42 -17.72 -11.62
C ARG A 216 -0.05 -17.18 -12.00
N VAL A 217 0.94 -17.45 -11.15
CA VAL A 217 2.34 -17.15 -11.43
C VAL A 217 2.79 -17.95 -12.66
N THR A 218 3.44 -17.27 -13.59
CA THR A 218 4.03 -17.89 -14.78
C THR A 218 5.55 -17.88 -14.71
N THR A 219 6.20 -18.86 -15.32
CA THR A 219 7.67 -18.95 -15.42
C THR A 219 8.21 -18.35 -16.71
N ILE A 220 7.36 -17.65 -17.46
CA ILE A 220 7.73 -17.01 -18.72
C ILE A 220 8.71 -15.86 -18.46
N GLU A 221 9.75 -15.75 -19.28
CA GLU A 221 10.81 -14.76 -19.12
C GLU A 221 10.40 -13.39 -19.66
N GLU A 222 10.16 -12.42 -18.78
CA GLU A 222 9.67 -11.09 -19.19
C GLU A 222 10.75 -10.13 -19.71
N LYS A 223 12.04 -10.52 -19.80
CA LYS A 223 13.09 -9.56 -20.23
C LYS A 223 13.23 -9.45 -21.75
N SER A 224 12.68 -10.41 -22.50
CA SER A 224 12.67 -10.42 -23.97
C SER A 224 11.34 -9.95 -24.55
N THR A 225 11.35 -9.55 -25.83
CA THR A 225 10.13 -9.23 -26.58
C THR A 225 9.25 -10.47 -26.73
N GLN A 226 9.87 -11.63 -26.97
CA GLN A 226 9.15 -12.89 -27.15
C GLN A 226 8.45 -13.34 -25.86
N GLY A 227 9.16 -13.34 -24.73
CA GLY A 227 8.53 -13.71 -23.47
C GLY A 227 7.45 -12.71 -23.03
N ASN A 228 7.55 -11.43 -23.41
CA ASN A 228 6.46 -10.47 -23.22
C ASN A 228 5.19 -10.75 -24.04
N LEU A 229 5.34 -11.36 -25.22
CA LEU A 229 4.21 -11.86 -26.02
C LEU A 229 3.58 -13.05 -25.31
N GLU A 230 4.42 -14.06 -24.99
CA GLU A 230 4.00 -15.29 -24.33
C GLU A 230 3.32 -15.02 -22.99
N ASN A 231 3.79 -14.05 -22.21
CA ASN A 231 3.20 -13.67 -20.93
C ASN A 231 1.76 -13.14 -21.08
N LYS A 232 1.52 -12.33 -22.12
CA LYS A 232 0.18 -11.79 -22.39
C LYS A 232 -0.75 -12.88 -22.93
N ASP A 233 -0.24 -13.76 -23.77
CA ASP A 233 -0.99 -14.92 -24.25
C ASP A 233 -1.33 -15.87 -23.08
N ASP A 234 -0.40 -16.10 -22.16
CA ASP A 234 -0.63 -16.86 -20.93
C ASP A 234 -1.78 -16.28 -20.11
N PHE A 235 -1.74 -14.99 -19.79
CA PHE A 235 -2.80 -14.39 -18.97
C PHE A 235 -4.16 -14.39 -19.68
N TYR A 236 -4.25 -13.89 -20.91
CA TYR A 236 -5.54 -13.68 -21.54
C TYR A 236 -6.06 -14.93 -22.24
N ILE A 237 -5.22 -15.63 -23.00
CA ILE A 237 -5.67 -16.77 -23.79
C ILE A 237 -5.74 -18.02 -22.92
N TRP A 238 -4.68 -18.32 -22.17
CA TRP A 238 -4.58 -19.58 -21.45
C TRP A 238 -5.26 -19.56 -20.08
N GLN A 239 -4.98 -18.54 -19.26
CA GLN A 239 -5.56 -18.44 -17.93
C GLN A 239 -7.01 -17.95 -17.98
N MET A 240 -7.29 -16.82 -18.65
CA MET A 240 -8.65 -16.28 -18.75
C MET A 240 -9.51 -16.98 -19.83
N GLY A 241 -8.94 -17.90 -20.63
CA GLY A 241 -9.69 -18.68 -21.62
C GLY A 241 -10.23 -17.84 -22.78
N ARG A 242 -9.58 -16.73 -23.15
CA ARG A 242 -10.03 -15.88 -24.25
C ARG A 242 -9.68 -16.46 -25.60
N ASP A 243 -10.58 -16.29 -26.57
CA ASP A 243 -10.28 -16.57 -27.97
C ASP A 243 -9.53 -15.36 -28.57
N PRO A 244 -8.30 -15.51 -29.08
CA PRO A 244 -7.56 -14.41 -29.70
C PRO A 244 -8.23 -13.86 -30.98
N MET A 245 -9.21 -14.58 -31.53
CA MET A 245 -10.02 -14.16 -32.67
C MET A 245 -11.34 -13.49 -32.25
N ASP A 246 -11.67 -13.42 -30.96
CA ASP A 246 -12.86 -12.72 -30.47
C ASP A 246 -12.73 -11.21 -30.76
N PRO A 247 -13.63 -10.61 -31.55
CA PRO A 247 -13.59 -9.18 -31.84
C PRO A 247 -13.68 -8.30 -30.59
N LYS A 248 -14.29 -8.79 -29.50
CA LYS A 248 -14.37 -8.06 -28.23
C LYS A 248 -13.00 -7.80 -27.62
N LEU A 249 -12.08 -8.74 -27.76
CA LEU A 249 -10.72 -8.61 -27.24
C LEU A 249 -9.90 -7.55 -28.00
N SER A 250 -10.26 -7.29 -29.27
CA SER A 250 -9.66 -6.25 -30.11
C SER A 250 -10.33 -4.87 -29.98
N LYS A 251 -11.41 -4.76 -29.20
CA LYS A 251 -12.28 -3.57 -29.15
C LYS A 251 -11.77 -2.48 -28.22
N TYR A 252 -11.31 -2.87 -27.04
CA TYR A 252 -10.94 -1.95 -25.97
C TYR A 252 -9.43 -1.79 -25.85
N ALA A 253 -8.99 -0.57 -25.57
CA ALA A 253 -7.64 -0.31 -25.10
C ALA A 253 -7.47 -0.88 -23.69
N VAL A 254 -6.32 -1.50 -23.45
CA VAL A 254 -5.89 -1.99 -22.14
C VAL A 254 -4.72 -1.12 -21.70
N PRO A 255 -4.92 -0.15 -20.78
CA PRO A 255 -3.82 0.61 -20.23
C PRO A 255 -2.82 -0.32 -19.56
N SER A 256 -1.56 -0.23 -19.97
CA SER A 256 -0.49 -1.10 -19.52
C SER A 256 0.52 -0.27 -18.73
N PHE A 257 0.45 -0.32 -17.40
CA PHE A 257 1.39 0.37 -16.52
C PHE A 257 2.48 -0.59 -16.11
N GLN A 258 3.65 -0.41 -16.70
CA GLN A 258 4.77 -1.36 -16.61
C GLN A 258 6.06 -0.62 -16.34
N ASP A 259 7.10 -1.36 -15.99
CA ASP A 259 8.45 -0.84 -15.91
C ASP A 259 8.96 -0.33 -17.30
N GLN A 260 10.05 0.43 -17.33
CA GLN A 260 10.56 1.01 -18.60
C GLN A 260 11.01 -0.05 -19.61
N LEU A 261 11.58 -1.15 -19.14
CA LEU A 261 12.10 -2.22 -19.98
C LEU A 261 10.95 -3.00 -20.61
N THR A 262 9.96 -3.41 -19.82
CA THR A 262 8.72 -4.06 -20.23
C THR A 262 7.96 -3.18 -21.22
N ASN A 263 7.81 -1.87 -20.96
CA ASN A 263 7.25 -0.94 -21.94
C ASN A 263 8.01 -0.93 -23.28
N ALA A 264 9.35 -0.99 -23.25
CA ALA A 264 10.13 -1.12 -24.48
C ALA A 264 9.90 -2.47 -25.18
N ARG A 265 9.69 -3.56 -24.43
CA ARG A 265 9.35 -4.88 -24.99
C ARG A 265 7.96 -4.90 -25.59
N VAL A 266 6.96 -4.29 -24.96
CA VAL A 266 5.62 -4.18 -25.55
C VAL A 266 5.64 -3.40 -26.87
N ARG A 267 6.43 -2.32 -26.97
CA ARG A 267 6.65 -1.66 -28.29
C ARG A 267 7.27 -2.61 -29.31
N GLY A 268 8.25 -3.40 -28.89
CA GLY A 268 8.85 -4.44 -29.72
C GLY A 268 7.84 -5.48 -30.20
N CYS A 269 6.88 -5.85 -29.34
CA CYS A 269 5.79 -6.78 -29.67
C CYS A 269 4.93 -6.22 -30.82
N VAL A 270 4.51 -4.95 -30.70
CA VAL A 270 3.70 -4.27 -31.72
C VAL A 270 4.42 -4.21 -33.07
N VAL A 271 5.72 -3.89 -33.05
CA VAL A 271 6.53 -3.86 -34.29
C VAL A 271 6.68 -5.25 -34.89
N ALA A 272 6.96 -6.28 -34.08
CA ALA A 272 7.11 -7.65 -34.54
C ALA A 272 5.82 -8.24 -35.13
N ARG A 273 4.66 -7.73 -34.72
CA ARG A 273 3.33 -8.22 -35.05
C ARG A 273 2.56 -7.32 -36.03
N GLN A 274 3.19 -6.34 -36.67
CA GLN A 274 2.50 -5.32 -37.48
C GLN A 274 1.64 -5.87 -38.65
N GLY A 275 1.85 -7.13 -39.05
CA GLY A 275 1.14 -7.79 -40.16
C GLY A 275 0.08 -8.82 -39.76
N ASP A 276 -0.26 -8.96 -38.48
CA ASP A 276 -1.26 -9.92 -38.04
C ASP A 276 -2.70 -9.46 -38.39
N LEU A 277 -3.72 -10.23 -37.99
CA LEU A 277 -5.06 -10.10 -38.56
C LEU A 277 -5.95 -9.08 -37.82
N ASN A 278 -5.68 -8.80 -36.55
CA ASN A 278 -6.54 -7.98 -35.70
C ASN A 278 -5.74 -7.18 -34.66
N ASN A 279 -6.39 -6.27 -33.94
CA ASN A 279 -5.73 -5.39 -32.97
C ASN A 279 -5.12 -6.15 -31.79
N TRP A 280 -5.76 -7.25 -31.36
CA TRP A 280 -5.22 -8.11 -30.31
C TRP A 280 -3.89 -8.74 -30.74
N LEU A 281 -3.86 -9.41 -31.88
CA LEU A 281 -2.65 -10.06 -32.41
C LEU A 281 -1.55 -9.04 -32.74
N HIS A 282 -1.91 -7.82 -33.15
CA HIS A 282 -0.98 -6.69 -33.26
C HIS A 282 -0.40 -6.22 -31.93
N HIS A 283 -0.95 -6.66 -30.79
CA HIS A 283 -0.72 -6.11 -29.46
C HIS A 283 -0.96 -4.60 -29.34
N ILE A 284 -1.61 -3.97 -30.32
CA ILE A 284 -1.82 -2.52 -30.34
C ILE A 284 -2.86 -2.10 -29.30
N ILE A 285 -3.68 -3.02 -28.80
CA ILE A 285 -4.63 -2.72 -27.73
C ILE A 285 -3.94 -2.34 -26.41
N PHE A 286 -2.69 -2.77 -26.17
CA PHE A 286 -1.95 -2.46 -24.95
C PHE A 286 -1.40 -1.04 -25.01
N GLN A 287 -2.12 -0.09 -24.41
CA GLN A 287 -1.75 1.32 -24.39
C GLN A 287 -0.77 1.59 -23.27
N LEU A 288 0.49 1.88 -23.63
CA LEU A 288 1.56 2.05 -22.63
C LEU A 288 1.31 3.26 -21.76
N GLY A 289 1.15 3.02 -20.46
CA GLY A 289 1.14 4.05 -19.45
C GLY A 289 2.55 4.54 -19.13
N LEU A 290 2.63 5.58 -18.30
CA LEU A 290 3.89 5.99 -17.70
C LEU A 290 4.47 4.83 -16.88
N ALA A 291 5.80 4.74 -16.82
CA ALA A 291 6.47 3.76 -15.96
C ALA A 291 6.38 4.21 -14.48
N ILE A 292 5.18 4.09 -13.89
CA ILE A 292 4.83 4.63 -12.57
C ILE A 292 5.82 4.16 -11.51
N PHE A 293 6.21 2.87 -11.50
CA PHE A 293 7.23 2.36 -10.59
C PHE A 293 8.54 3.18 -10.62
N HIS A 294 9.05 3.48 -11.81
CA HIS A 294 10.28 4.24 -11.97
C HIS A 294 10.10 5.71 -11.57
N LEU A 295 8.93 6.28 -11.81
CA LEU A 295 8.58 7.61 -11.35
C LEU A 295 8.58 7.67 -9.81
N LEU A 296 7.90 6.71 -9.16
CA LEU A 296 7.84 6.59 -7.70
C LEU A 296 9.21 6.31 -7.10
N MET A 297 10.01 5.42 -7.69
CA MET A 297 11.37 5.15 -7.24
C MET A 297 12.24 6.41 -7.31
N ASN A 298 12.20 7.15 -8.42
CA ASN A 298 12.94 8.40 -8.56
C ASN A 298 12.45 9.48 -7.60
N LEU A 299 11.13 9.57 -7.38
CA LEU A 299 10.53 10.50 -6.42
C LEU A 299 11.00 10.16 -5.00
N ILE A 300 10.84 8.92 -4.56
CA ILE A 300 11.28 8.42 -3.24
C ILE A 300 12.77 8.69 -3.01
N TRP A 301 13.62 8.41 -4.00
CA TRP A 301 15.05 8.74 -3.91
C TRP A 301 15.31 10.25 -3.86
N GLY A 302 14.56 11.04 -4.65
CA GLY A 302 14.62 12.50 -4.60
C GLY A 302 14.27 13.03 -3.21
N LEU A 303 13.19 12.52 -2.60
CA LEU A 303 12.80 12.85 -1.23
C LEU A 303 13.86 12.46 -0.22
N GLN A 304 14.44 11.26 -0.36
CA GLN A 304 15.54 10.83 0.50
C GLN A 304 16.70 11.82 0.42
N ILE A 305 17.16 12.18 -0.77
CA ILE A 305 18.28 13.10 -0.96
C ILE A 305 17.96 14.50 -0.41
N HIS A 306 16.74 14.98 -0.63
CA HIS A 306 16.34 16.34 -0.24
C HIS A 306 16.10 16.47 1.27
N TYR A 307 15.45 15.49 1.89
CA TYR A 307 14.97 15.53 3.27
C TYR A 307 15.79 14.68 4.26
N TYR A 308 16.93 14.10 3.84
CA TYR A 308 17.72 13.22 4.71
C TYR A 308 18.06 13.88 6.07
N GLY A 309 18.63 15.08 6.03
CA GLY A 309 19.03 15.85 7.21
C GLY A 309 20.00 15.11 8.15
N ASN A 310 19.99 15.49 9.44
CA ASN A 310 20.76 14.84 10.50
C ASN A 310 19.83 14.19 11.52
N SER A 311 20.22 13.04 12.08
CA SER A 311 19.53 12.38 13.20
C SER A 311 19.23 13.28 14.40
N SER A 312 20.01 14.35 14.61
CA SER A 312 19.78 15.33 15.67
C SER A 312 18.80 16.45 15.30
N GLU A 313 18.37 16.53 14.04
CA GLU A 313 17.46 17.53 13.50
C GLU A 313 16.03 16.96 13.46
N PRO A 314 15.15 17.37 14.39
CA PRO A 314 13.77 16.89 14.42
C PRO A 314 13.05 17.18 13.10
N GLY A 315 12.28 16.21 12.62
CA GLY A 315 11.55 16.30 11.35
C GLY A 315 12.35 15.89 10.10
N SER A 316 13.65 15.63 10.21
CA SER A 316 14.43 15.05 9.11
C SER A 316 14.18 13.53 8.96
N LEU A 317 14.45 12.97 7.77
CA LEU A 317 14.34 11.53 7.57
C LEU A 317 15.33 10.74 8.44
N ALA A 318 16.54 11.24 8.67
CA ALA A 318 17.51 10.60 9.55
C ALA A 318 17.02 10.53 11.00
N TYR A 319 16.29 11.55 11.47
CA TYR A 319 15.64 11.54 12.80
C TYR A 319 14.54 10.48 12.86
N PHE A 320 13.66 10.43 11.85
CA PHE A 320 12.60 9.41 11.80
C PHE A 320 13.15 7.98 11.67
N PHE A 321 14.16 7.76 10.84
CA PHE A 321 14.79 6.44 10.71
C PHE A 321 15.44 5.98 12.02
N LEU A 322 15.97 6.91 12.84
CA LEU A 322 16.46 6.57 14.17
C LEU A 322 15.33 6.12 15.11
N ILE A 323 14.21 6.85 15.11
CA ILE A 323 13.04 6.53 15.95
C ILE A 323 12.40 5.19 15.57
N LEU A 324 12.31 4.93 14.26
CA LEU A 324 11.73 3.69 13.71
C LEU A 324 12.71 2.51 13.70
N ASP A 325 13.94 2.71 14.19
CA ASP A 325 15.08 1.78 14.14
C ASP A 325 15.34 1.20 12.72
N LYS A 326 15.22 2.06 11.71
CA LYS A 326 15.45 1.73 10.28
C LYS A 326 16.83 2.19 9.80
N LYS A 327 17.88 1.95 10.60
CA LYS A 327 19.25 2.45 10.35
C LYS A 327 19.83 2.00 9.00
N GLN A 328 19.39 0.85 8.46
CA GLN A 328 19.80 0.36 7.14
C GLN A 328 19.36 1.25 5.97
N LEU A 329 18.38 2.14 6.16
CA LEU A 329 17.93 3.10 5.15
C LEU A 329 18.84 4.33 5.03
N ALA A 330 19.87 4.44 5.88
CA ALA A 330 20.87 5.50 5.85
C ALA A 330 21.88 5.40 4.67
N GLY A 331 21.84 4.30 3.93
CA GLY A 331 22.74 4.05 2.80
C GLY A 331 22.45 4.93 1.58
N GLU A 332 23.41 5.01 0.66
CA GLU A 332 23.28 5.74 -0.61
C GLU A 332 22.26 5.10 -1.56
N LYS A 333 22.03 3.79 -1.42
CA LYS A 333 21.09 2.99 -2.21
C LYS A 333 20.30 2.08 -1.28
N PRO A 334 19.35 2.63 -0.50
CA PRO A 334 18.50 1.79 0.32
C PRO A 334 17.60 0.94 -0.58
N ASP A 335 17.17 -0.19 -0.05
CA ASP A 335 16.14 -1.01 -0.68
C ASP A 335 14.87 -0.17 -0.89
N TYR A 336 14.31 -0.22 -2.11
CA TYR A 336 13.17 0.60 -2.51
C TYR A 336 11.94 0.33 -1.62
N HIS A 337 11.59 -0.93 -1.43
CA HIS A 337 10.40 -1.30 -0.66
C HIS A 337 10.55 -0.91 0.80
N ALA A 338 11.72 -1.18 1.40
CA ALA A 338 11.99 -0.79 2.77
C ALA A 338 11.95 0.74 2.97
N LEU A 339 12.47 1.51 2.00
CA LEU A 339 12.40 2.97 2.03
C LEU A 339 10.96 3.48 1.84
N SER A 340 10.26 3.01 0.82
CA SER A 340 8.85 3.36 0.56
C SER A 340 7.98 3.08 1.78
N MET A 341 8.07 1.88 2.37
CA MET A 341 7.33 1.52 3.58
C MET A 341 7.67 2.43 4.77
N ALA A 342 8.94 2.80 4.95
CA ALA A 342 9.32 3.72 6.01
C ALA A 342 8.78 5.13 5.78
N LEU A 343 8.82 5.64 4.54
CA LEU A 343 8.24 6.93 4.18
C LEU A 343 6.73 6.96 4.40
N MET A 344 6.02 5.92 3.99
CA MET A 344 4.58 5.77 4.24
C MET A 344 4.27 5.68 5.74
N GLN A 345 5.08 4.95 6.52
CA GLN A 345 4.94 4.89 7.97
C GLN A 345 5.14 6.27 8.63
N ILE A 346 6.12 7.05 8.13
CA ILE A 346 6.36 8.43 8.59
C ILE A 346 5.17 9.33 8.24
N LEU A 347 4.69 9.28 6.99
CA LEU A 347 3.53 10.05 6.54
C LEU A 347 2.30 9.72 7.40
N ASN A 348 1.97 8.43 7.56
CA ASN A 348 0.85 7.99 8.38
C ASN A 348 0.97 8.48 9.83
N GLY A 349 2.18 8.42 10.41
CA GLY A 349 2.45 8.96 11.74
C GLY A 349 2.19 10.47 11.83
N ILE A 350 2.62 11.25 10.83
CA ILE A 350 2.38 12.69 10.75
C ILE A 350 0.89 12.99 10.60
N LEU A 351 0.18 12.29 9.70
CA LEU A 351 -1.25 12.46 9.47
C LEU A 351 -2.07 12.11 10.72
N LEU A 352 -1.77 11.00 11.39
CA LEU A 352 -2.43 10.62 12.65
C LEU A 352 -2.18 11.65 13.76
N ALA A 353 -0.99 12.26 13.81
CA ALA A 353 -0.72 13.37 14.71
C ALA A 353 -1.55 14.62 14.36
N GLY A 354 -1.77 14.90 13.07
CA GLY A 354 -2.69 15.92 12.58
C GLY A 354 -4.13 15.66 13.01
N TRP A 355 -4.62 14.43 12.80
CA TRP A 355 -5.95 14.01 13.23
C TRP A 355 -6.16 14.19 14.73
N ARG A 356 -5.20 13.76 15.57
CA ARG A 356 -5.27 13.95 17.03
C ARG A 356 -5.38 15.41 17.43
N LYS A 357 -4.76 16.32 16.69
CA LYS A 357 -4.79 17.76 16.97
C LYS A 357 -6.08 18.44 16.49
N GLU A 358 -6.61 18.02 15.35
CA GLU A 358 -7.66 18.76 14.64
C GLU A 358 -9.07 18.19 14.78
N CYS A 359 -9.23 16.96 15.27
CA CYS A 359 -10.55 16.33 15.47
C CYS A 359 -11.32 16.89 16.68
N GLY A 360 -10.64 17.51 17.65
CA GLY A 360 -11.26 18.07 18.85
C GLY A 360 -11.62 17.04 19.94
N PHE A 361 -11.20 15.78 19.78
CA PHE A 361 -11.39 14.72 20.78
C PHE A 361 -10.09 14.45 21.57
N PRO A 362 -10.18 13.96 22.82
CA PRO A 362 -9.01 13.56 23.60
C PRO A 362 -8.18 12.44 22.97
N SER A 363 -8.81 11.58 22.15
CA SER A 363 -8.20 10.42 21.51
C SER A 363 -8.86 10.13 20.15
N LEU A 364 -8.16 9.39 19.28
CA LEU A 364 -8.73 8.99 17.98
C LEU A 364 -9.80 7.91 18.14
N GLU A 365 -9.70 7.11 19.19
CA GLU A 365 -10.66 6.09 19.57
C GLU A 365 -12.01 6.71 19.95
N GLU A 366 -11.99 7.80 20.72
CA GLU A 366 -13.20 8.58 21.04
C GLU A 366 -13.77 9.29 19.81
N PHE A 367 -12.90 9.83 18.95
CA PHE A 367 -13.34 10.40 17.67
C PHE A 367 -14.04 9.34 16.79
N ALA A 368 -13.45 8.15 16.63
CA ALA A 368 -14.05 7.07 15.88
C ALA A 368 -15.39 6.60 16.50
N ALA A 369 -15.47 6.50 17.84
CA ALA A 369 -16.69 6.13 18.55
C ALA A 369 -17.82 7.16 18.39
N SER A 370 -17.50 8.41 18.04
CA SER A 370 -18.50 9.45 17.73
C SER A 370 -19.23 9.22 16.40
N ASN A 371 -18.76 8.28 15.57
CA ASN A 371 -19.28 7.99 14.24
C ASN A 371 -19.41 9.25 13.37
N PRO A 372 -18.29 9.96 13.10
CA PRO A 372 -18.31 11.24 12.40
C PRO A 372 -18.91 11.11 10.99
N SER A 373 -19.68 12.11 10.56
CA SER A 373 -20.21 12.15 9.20
C SER A 373 -19.10 12.34 8.15
N SER A 374 -19.38 11.98 6.89
CA SER A 374 -18.46 12.20 5.77
C SER A 374 -18.00 13.67 5.68
N ASP A 375 -18.93 14.62 5.75
CA ASP A 375 -18.63 16.06 5.70
C ASP A 375 -17.73 16.52 6.86
N ALA A 376 -17.89 15.91 8.04
CA ALA A 376 -17.05 16.21 9.19
C ALA A 376 -15.63 15.70 8.98
N LEU A 377 -15.47 14.49 8.43
CA LEU A 377 -14.18 13.91 8.08
C LEU A 377 -13.47 14.76 7.01
N GLU A 378 -14.18 15.15 5.96
CA GLU A 378 -13.65 16.01 4.90
C GLU A 378 -13.22 17.37 5.44
N SER A 379 -14.06 18.02 6.26
CA SER A 379 -13.74 19.30 6.88
C SER A 379 -12.49 19.23 7.77
N ILE A 380 -12.32 18.16 8.56
CA ILE A 380 -11.12 17.95 9.38
C ILE A 380 -9.90 17.71 8.49
N ALA A 381 -10.02 16.85 7.48
CA ALA A 381 -8.94 16.55 6.55
C ALA A 381 -8.46 17.80 5.78
N ALA A 382 -9.38 18.65 5.32
CA ALA A 382 -9.07 19.93 4.69
C ALA A 382 -8.29 20.87 5.63
N ARG A 383 -8.64 20.91 6.93
CA ARG A 383 -7.87 21.67 7.92
C ARG A 383 -6.48 21.10 8.15
N ILE A 384 -6.34 19.79 8.23
CA ILE A 384 -5.05 19.09 8.34
C ILE A 384 -4.18 19.45 7.13
N TYR A 385 -4.72 19.32 5.93
CA TYR A 385 -4.03 19.66 4.69
C TYR A 385 -3.55 21.12 4.70
N SER A 386 -4.46 22.06 4.97
CA SER A 386 -4.16 23.49 5.01
C SER A 386 -3.08 23.84 6.04
N LYS A 387 -3.15 23.28 7.26
CA LYS A 387 -2.22 23.61 8.35
C LYS A 387 -0.89 22.87 8.29
N TYR A 388 -0.88 21.65 7.78
CA TYR A 388 0.27 20.74 7.93
C TYR A 388 0.86 20.22 6.62
N CYS A 389 0.19 20.44 5.47
CA CYS A 389 0.60 19.85 4.20
C CYS A 389 0.74 20.87 3.06
N THR A 390 0.58 22.17 3.36
CA THR A 390 0.84 23.25 2.39
C THR A 390 2.17 23.92 2.68
N SER A 391 2.88 24.35 1.63
CA SER A 391 4.10 25.16 1.76
C SER A 391 3.80 26.44 2.52
N MET A 392 4.67 26.79 3.48
CA MET A 392 4.65 28.14 4.05
C MET A 392 5.22 29.13 3.03
N PRO A 393 4.77 30.40 3.04
CA PRO A 393 5.39 31.45 2.24
C PRO A 393 6.91 31.44 2.47
N PRO A 394 7.73 31.59 1.42
CA PRO A 394 9.17 31.58 1.59
C PRO A 394 9.58 32.73 2.52
N THR A 395 10.00 32.39 3.74
CA THR A 395 10.63 33.34 4.66
C THR A 395 11.98 33.70 4.06
N HIS A 396 12.03 34.84 3.37
CA HIS A 396 13.23 35.32 2.67
C HIS A 396 14.45 35.35 3.60
N LYS A 397 15.34 34.35 3.49
CA LYS A 397 16.80 34.34 3.75
C LYS A 397 17.30 32.88 3.73
N LYS A 398 17.45 32.26 2.56
CA LYS A 398 18.27 31.05 2.46
C LYS A 398 19.74 31.46 2.55
N SER A 399 20.39 31.13 3.67
CA SER A 399 21.84 31.12 3.75
C SER A 399 22.39 30.14 2.69
N PRO A 400 23.52 30.44 2.03
CA PRO A 400 24.07 29.59 0.98
C PRO A 400 24.24 28.15 1.48
N ILE A 401 23.68 27.17 0.77
CA ILE A 401 23.90 25.75 1.07
C ILE A 401 25.42 25.51 0.99
N PRO A 402 26.09 25.07 2.07
CA PRO A 402 27.51 24.78 2.00
C PRO A 402 27.74 23.67 0.98
N ALA A 403 28.55 23.94 -0.03
CA ALA A 403 28.86 22.98 -1.08
C ALA A 403 29.34 21.67 -0.43
N ARG A 404 28.62 20.58 -0.67
CA ARG A 404 28.97 19.25 -0.17
C ARG A 404 30.38 18.97 -0.67
N SER A 405 31.37 18.99 0.23
CA SER A 405 32.75 18.73 -0.14
C SER A 405 32.79 17.33 -0.75
N LYS A 406 33.12 17.25 -2.04
CA LYS A 406 33.38 15.96 -2.69
C LYS A 406 34.49 15.32 -1.88
N LYS A 407 34.16 14.34 -1.04
CA LYS A 407 35.17 13.47 -0.42
C LYS A 407 35.90 12.82 -1.58
N SER A 408 37.13 13.29 -1.80
CA SER A 408 38.12 12.68 -2.66
C SER A 408 38.12 11.19 -2.39
N SER A 409 37.77 10.40 -3.41
CA SER A 409 37.86 8.94 -3.36
C SER A 409 39.31 8.57 -3.04
N MET A 410 39.46 7.74 -2.02
CA MET A 410 40.71 7.27 -1.42
C MET A 410 41.81 6.97 -2.44
N ALA A 411 42.94 7.67 -2.30
CA ALA A 411 44.23 7.17 -2.72
C ALA A 411 44.73 6.12 -1.71
N ALA A 412 45.46 5.12 -2.21
CA ALA A 412 46.03 3.99 -1.47
C ALA A 412 46.98 4.44 -0.33
N PRO A 413 47.20 3.60 0.71
CA PRO A 413 47.92 4.00 1.91
C PRO A 413 49.44 3.93 1.69
N GLU A 414 50.12 5.07 1.79
CA GLU A 414 51.55 5.13 2.08
C GLU A 414 51.80 5.44 3.56
N THR A 415 52.79 4.74 4.07
CA THR A 415 53.24 4.62 5.45
C THR A 415 53.99 5.86 5.96
N SER A 416 53.65 6.29 7.19
CA SER A 416 54.57 6.58 8.32
C SER A 416 54.22 7.86 9.11
N PRO A 417 54.49 7.88 10.44
CA PRO A 417 53.94 8.88 11.36
C PRO A 417 54.92 10.05 11.60
N THR A 418 54.38 11.25 11.85
CA THR A 418 55.14 12.30 12.53
C THR A 418 54.26 12.98 13.57
N ILE A 419 54.79 12.97 14.79
CA ILE A 419 54.29 13.55 16.03
C ILE A 419 54.59 15.06 16.02
N ALA A 420 53.63 15.91 16.42
CA ALA A 420 53.91 17.06 17.29
C ALA A 420 52.64 17.81 17.74
N ASN A 421 52.54 17.89 19.07
CA ASN A 421 51.85 18.85 19.93
C ASN A 421 51.68 20.28 19.37
N THR A 422 50.58 20.96 19.72
CA THR A 422 50.57 21.97 20.81
C THR A 422 49.21 22.65 21.01
N SER A 423 49.02 23.00 22.28
CA SER A 423 47.96 23.72 23.00
C SER A 423 47.70 25.18 22.60
N SER A 424 46.69 25.78 23.27
CA SER A 424 46.53 27.22 23.62
C SER A 424 45.55 27.98 22.70
N THR A 425 44.65 28.88 23.11
CA THR A 425 44.21 29.44 24.41
C THR A 425 42.88 30.16 24.17
N ALA A 426 42.10 30.34 25.24
CA ALA A 426 40.91 31.16 25.30
C ALA A 426 41.21 32.67 25.18
N ALA A 427 40.27 33.44 24.60
CA ALA A 427 40.19 34.88 24.79
C ALA A 427 38.72 35.33 24.86
N LEU A 428 38.30 35.73 26.05
CA LEU A 428 37.06 36.42 26.36
C LEU A 428 37.10 37.87 25.85
N LYS A 429 35.99 38.35 25.29
CA LYS A 429 35.76 39.77 24.97
C LYS A 429 34.43 40.27 25.58
N PRO A 430 34.30 41.60 25.79
CA PRO A 430 33.49 42.16 26.87
C PRO A 430 32.05 42.52 26.50
N LYS A 431 31.22 42.57 27.55
CA LYS A 431 29.81 42.98 27.58
C LYS A 431 29.60 44.39 27.00
N ALA A 432 28.64 44.51 26.09
CA ALA A 432 28.08 45.77 25.62
C ALA A 432 26.63 45.97 26.10
N LYS A 433 26.28 47.24 26.29
CA LYS A 433 25.17 47.80 27.06
C LYS A 433 23.78 47.55 26.42
N SER A 434 22.79 47.28 27.28
CA SER A 434 21.37 47.16 26.92
C SER A 434 20.75 48.50 26.52
N LYS A 435 20.18 48.58 25.32
CA LYS A 435 19.19 49.60 24.94
C LYS A 435 17.83 48.93 24.90
N THR A 436 16.93 49.39 25.76
CA THR A 436 15.52 49.00 25.79
C THR A 436 14.85 49.52 24.53
N LYS A 437 14.57 48.61 23.59
CA LYS A 437 13.85 48.87 22.34
C LYS A 437 12.45 48.27 22.51
N SER A 438 11.42 49.09 22.28
CA SER A 438 10.02 48.69 22.28
C SER A 438 9.82 47.43 21.44
N THR A 439 9.27 46.39 22.07
CA THR A 439 9.03 45.06 21.49
C THR A 439 8.06 45.18 20.32
N PRO A 440 8.48 44.97 19.06
CA PRO A 440 7.55 44.57 18.01
C PRO A 440 6.95 43.23 18.46
N GLU A 441 5.67 42.96 18.16
CA GLU A 441 5.16 41.60 18.22
C GLU A 441 6.17 40.71 17.48
N THR A 442 6.92 39.93 18.25
CA THR A 442 7.93 39.04 17.72
C THR A 442 7.16 38.03 16.90
N GLU A 443 7.18 38.23 15.58
CA GLU A 443 6.88 37.20 14.60
C GLU A 443 7.65 35.97 15.07
N ILE A 444 6.92 35.01 15.66
CA ILE A 444 7.51 33.79 16.19
C ILE A 444 8.10 33.11 14.97
N GLU A 445 9.43 33.12 14.85
CA GLU A 445 10.10 32.41 13.76
C GLU A 445 9.55 30.98 13.77
N PRO A 446 8.99 30.53 12.62
CA PRO A 446 8.35 29.24 12.58
C PRO A 446 9.33 28.15 13.00
N ASP A 447 8.90 27.26 13.90
CA ASP A 447 9.70 26.15 14.39
C ASP A 447 10.27 25.36 13.19
N PRO A 448 11.62 25.29 13.03
CA PRO A 448 12.24 24.59 11.91
C PRO A 448 11.80 23.12 11.79
N CYS A 449 11.53 22.46 12.92
CA CYS A 449 10.99 21.09 12.94
C CYS A 449 9.62 21.04 12.27
N HIS A 450 8.73 21.96 12.64
CA HIS A 450 7.40 22.07 12.06
C HIS A 450 7.46 22.35 10.55
N GLN A 451 8.35 23.22 10.10
CA GLN A 451 8.53 23.51 8.68
C GLN A 451 9.03 22.29 7.89
N ASN A 452 10.03 21.57 8.41
CA ASN A 452 10.56 20.36 7.77
C ASN A 452 9.49 19.27 7.64
N ILE A 453 8.69 19.06 8.69
CA ILE A 453 7.58 18.10 8.68
C ILE A 453 6.51 18.51 7.65
N ARG A 454 6.19 19.80 7.53
CA ARG A 454 5.21 20.28 6.54
C ARG A 454 5.65 20.04 5.11
N LEU A 455 6.90 20.35 4.79
CA LEU A 455 7.47 20.14 3.45
C LEU A 455 7.57 18.65 3.12
N LEU A 456 8.01 17.83 4.08
CA LEU A 456 8.06 16.38 3.91
C LEU A 456 6.66 15.79 3.70
N ALA A 457 5.67 16.19 4.52
CA ALA A 457 4.30 15.72 4.38
C ALA A 457 3.67 16.16 3.05
N GLN A 458 3.89 17.41 2.63
CA GLN A 458 3.44 17.92 1.34
C GLN A 458 3.97 17.06 0.19
N ASP A 459 5.27 16.80 0.17
CA ASP A 459 5.90 16.08 -0.93
C ASP A 459 5.62 14.56 -0.89
N LEU A 460 5.38 14.01 0.30
CA LEU A 460 4.96 12.61 0.46
C LEU A 460 3.50 12.39 0.05
N LEU A 461 2.63 13.40 0.16
CA LEU A 461 1.24 13.31 -0.30
C LEU A 461 1.07 13.34 -1.83
N VAL A 462 2.16 13.66 -2.56
CA VAL A 462 2.20 13.60 -4.03
C VAL A 462 2.35 12.15 -4.54
N GLN A 463 2.81 11.23 -3.67
CA GLN A 463 2.93 9.79 -3.97
C GLN A 463 1.56 9.12 -3.95
#